data_AF-H0AC55-F1
#
_entry.id   AF-H0AC55-F1
#
_cell.length_a   1.000
_cell.length_b   1.000
_cell.length_c   1.000
_cell.angle_alpha   90.00
_cell.angle_beta   90.00
_cell.angle_gamma   90.00
#
_symmetry.space_group_name_H-M   'P 1'
#
loop_
_entity.id
_entity.type
_entity.pdbx_description
1 polymer ?
#
loop_
_entity_poly.entity_id
_entity_poly.type
_entity_poly.pdbx_seq_one_letter_code
_entity_poly.pdbx_strand_id
1 'polypeptide(L)'
;MALTTAEYLAFEKGMEVLVIMTDMTNYCNALREVSAAREEVPGRRGYPGYMYTDLAELYERAGIIEGKDGSVTQLPILTMVGDDMTHPIPDLTGYITEGQIVVDRDLDNQDIRPPRREL
;
A
#
# COMPACT_ATOMS: atom_id res chain seq x y z
N MET A 1 2.93 -6.49 12.09
CA MET A 1 2.05 -6.59 13.28
C MET A 1 0.58 -6.53 12.90
N ALA A 2 0.09 -5.44 12.31
CA ALA A 2 -1.33 -5.31 11.94
C ALA A 2 -1.86 -6.46 11.07
N LEU A 3 -1.13 -6.82 10.00
CA LEU A 3 -1.52 -7.92 9.12
C LEU A 3 -1.53 -9.29 9.82
N THR A 4 -0.61 -9.54 10.75
CA THR A 4 -0.59 -10.79 11.52
C THR A 4 -1.82 -10.90 12.42
N THR A 5 -2.23 -9.79 13.04
CA THR A 5 -3.47 -9.72 13.81
C THR A 5 -4.70 -9.89 12.92
N ALA A 6 -4.69 -9.30 11.72
CA ALA A 6 -5.80 -9.44 10.78
C ALA A 6 -5.98 -10.89 10.30
N GLU A 7 -4.91 -11.58 9.95
CA GLU A 7 -4.94 -13.00 9.58
C GLU A 7 -5.45 -13.88 10.72
N TYR A 8 -5.05 -13.61 11.96
CA TYR A 8 -5.55 -14.33 13.12
C TYR A 8 -7.08 -14.17 13.25
N LEU A 9 -7.57 -12.93 13.20
CA LEU A 9 -9.00 -12.65 13.30
C LEU A 9 -9.78 -13.26 12.12
N ALA A 10 -9.26 -13.20 10.90
CA ALA A 10 -9.91 -13.76 9.74
C ALA A 10 -9.86 -15.30 9.72
N PHE A 11 -8.67 -15.88 9.75
CA PHE A 11 -8.48 -17.30 9.46
C PHE A 11 -8.57 -18.21 10.68
N GLU A 12 -8.41 -17.68 11.90
CA GLU A 12 -8.63 -18.45 13.14
C GLU A 12 -9.95 -18.14 13.82
N LYS A 13 -10.47 -16.90 13.70
CA LYS A 13 -11.76 -16.51 14.31
C LYS A 13 -12.92 -16.39 13.32
N GLY A 14 -12.68 -16.58 12.03
CA GLY A 14 -13.73 -16.57 11.00
C GLY A 14 -14.34 -15.19 10.79
N MET A 15 -13.60 -14.10 11.05
CA MET A 15 -14.10 -12.74 10.91
C MET A 15 -13.81 -12.15 9.53
N GLU A 16 -14.65 -11.21 9.10
CA GLU A 16 -14.33 -10.32 7.98
C GLU A 16 -13.54 -9.12 8.51
N VAL A 17 -12.31 -8.94 8.03
CA VAL A 17 -11.37 -7.95 8.57
C VAL A 17 -10.96 -6.98 7.48
N LEU A 18 -11.21 -5.68 7.70
CA LEU A 18 -10.69 -4.60 6.88
C LEU A 18 -9.43 -4.01 7.53
N VAL A 19 -8.31 -4.06 6.81
CA VAL A 19 -7.03 -3.47 7.22
C VAL A 19 -6.81 -2.17 6.46
N ILE A 20 -6.79 -1.06 7.18
CA ILE A 20 -6.46 0.26 6.62
C ILE A 20 -5.01 0.58 7.01
N MET A 21 -4.16 0.80 6.01
CA MET A 21 -2.74 1.13 6.22
C MET A 21 -2.46 2.53 5.70
N THR A 22 -1.98 3.42 6.56
CA THR A 22 -1.64 4.79 6.18
C THR A 22 -0.46 5.30 7.01
N ASP A 23 0.54 5.98 6.45
CA ASP A 23 0.78 6.29 5.03
C ASP A 23 1.90 5.41 4.48
N MET A 24 1.67 4.70 3.37
CA MET A 24 2.69 3.83 2.75
C MET A 24 3.89 4.60 2.22
N THR A 25 3.76 5.90 1.92
CA THR A 25 4.91 6.74 1.57
C THR A 25 5.88 6.88 2.72
N ASN A 26 5.39 6.97 3.96
CA ASN A 26 6.25 6.97 5.15
C ASN A 26 6.95 5.63 5.33
N TYR A 27 6.26 4.52 5.06
CA TYR A 27 6.86 3.19 5.08
C TYR A 27 8.03 3.08 4.07
N CYS A 28 7.80 3.47 2.81
CA CYS A 28 8.85 3.45 1.78
C CYS A 28 10.02 4.39 2.10
N ASN A 29 9.77 5.56 2.71
CA ASN A 29 10.82 6.48 3.12
C ASN A 29 11.67 5.91 4.26
N ALA A 30 11.05 5.27 5.25
CA ALA A 30 11.77 4.56 6.30
C ALA A 30 12.61 3.41 5.74
N LEU A 31 12.05 2.64 4.80
CA LEU A 31 12.79 1.56 4.12
C LEU A 31 14.02 2.10 3.37
N ARG A 32 13.87 3.24 2.69
CA ARG A 32 14.97 3.95 2.03
C ARG A 32 16.07 4.36 3.00
N GLU A 33 15.70 4.90 4.16
CA GLU A 33 16.66 5.30 5.19
C GLU A 33 17.42 4.10 5.77
N VAL A 34 16.72 2.99 6.02
CA VAL A 34 17.34 1.73 6.49
C VAL A 34 18.33 1.20 5.46
N SER A 35 17.95 1.19 4.18
CA SER A 35 18.82 0.74 3.08
C SER A 35 20.06 1.64 2.92
N ALA A 36 19.89 2.95 3.02
CA ALA A 36 20.99 3.91 2.99
C ALA A 36 21.94 3.73 4.18
N ALA A 37 21.41 3.51 5.39
CA ALA A 37 22.22 3.25 6.59
C ALA A 37 23.01 1.93 6.50
N ARG A 38 22.53 0.98 5.70
CA ARG A 38 23.23 -0.29 5.39
C ARG A 38 24.19 -0.20 4.21
N GLU A 39 24.33 0.99 3.60
CA GLU A 39 25.16 1.23 2.42
C GLU A 39 24.80 0.31 1.24
N GLU A 40 23.53 -0.07 1.13
CA GLU A 40 23.02 -0.86 0.01
C GLU A 40 23.01 -0.03 -1.28
N VAL A 41 23.22 -0.68 -2.42
CA VAL A 41 23.19 -0.01 -3.73
C VAL A 41 21.76 0.49 -4.01
N PRO A 42 21.55 1.80 -4.21
CA PRO A 42 20.21 2.33 -4.44
C PRO A 42 19.69 1.93 -5.82
N GLY A 43 18.40 1.65 -5.88
CA GLY A 43 17.65 1.45 -7.12
C GLY A 43 17.09 2.76 -7.68
N ARG A 44 15.91 2.68 -8.30
CA ARG A 44 15.27 3.81 -8.98
C ARG A 44 14.90 4.92 -7.98
N ARG A 45 15.25 6.17 -8.32
CA ARG A 45 15.03 7.38 -7.49
C ARG A 45 15.53 7.25 -6.04
N GLY A 46 16.55 6.45 -5.79
CA GLY A 46 17.16 6.31 -4.47
C GLY A 46 16.45 5.34 -3.51
N TYR A 47 15.40 4.64 -3.95
CA TYR A 47 14.74 3.59 -3.17
C TYR A 47 15.46 2.24 -3.31
N PRO A 48 15.28 1.31 -2.36
CA PRO A 48 15.93 0.00 -2.42
C PRO A 48 15.44 -0.82 -3.62
N GLY A 49 16.33 -1.62 -4.22
CA GLY A 49 15.99 -2.47 -5.37
C GLY A 49 14.93 -3.55 -5.08
N TYR A 50 14.77 -3.93 -3.81
CA TYR A 50 13.79 -4.92 -3.34
C TYR A 50 12.46 -4.32 -2.89
N MET A 51 12.23 -3.01 -3.07
CA MET A 51 11.01 -2.35 -2.60
C MET A 51 9.73 -2.98 -3.16
N TYR A 52 9.74 -3.47 -4.41
CA TYR A 52 8.61 -4.21 -4.98
C TYR A 52 8.29 -5.47 -4.16
N THR A 53 9.31 -6.28 -3.87
CA THR A 53 9.15 -7.52 -3.11
C THR A 53 8.68 -7.24 -1.69
N ASP A 54 9.22 -6.21 -1.04
CA ASP A 54 8.83 -5.83 0.32
C ASP A 54 7.36 -5.36 0.39
N LEU A 55 6.90 -4.57 -0.60
CA LEU A 55 5.49 -4.19 -0.70
C LEU A 55 4.59 -5.38 -1.04
N ALA A 56 5.04 -6.29 -1.90
CA ALA A 56 4.29 -7.50 -2.25
C ALA A 56 4.07 -8.40 -1.02
N GLU A 57 5.08 -8.56 -0.15
CA GLU A 57 4.95 -9.30 1.11
C GLU A 57 3.88 -8.71 2.06
N LEU A 58 3.53 -7.43 1.91
CA LEU A 58 2.45 -6.80 2.65
C LEU A 58 1.09 -7.01 1.97
N TYR A 59 0.99 -6.63 0.69
CA TYR A 59 -0.30 -6.53 -0.02
C TYR A 59 -0.88 -7.90 -0.38
N GLU A 60 -0.05 -8.88 -0.74
CA GLU A 60 -0.48 -10.23 -1.13
C GLU A 60 -1.04 -11.07 0.04
N ARG A 61 -1.03 -10.51 1.25
CA ARG A 61 -1.64 -11.14 2.43
C ARG A 61 -3.15 -10.89 2.52
N ALA A 62 -3.69 -10.04 1.64
CA ALA A 62 -5.13 -9.89 1.47
C ALA A 62 -5.72 -11.12 0.78
N GLY A 63 -6.94 -11.50 1.12
CA GLY A 63 -7.66 -12.55 0.42
C GLY A 63 -8.48 -13.48 1.30
N ILE A 64 -8.85 -14.60 0.69
CA ILE A 64 -9.70 -15.66 1.26
C ILE A 64 -8.95 -16.98 1.09
N ILE A 65 -9.05 -17.84 2.10
CA ILE A 65 -8.48 -19.19 2.05
C ILE A 65 -9.62 -20.19 1.87
N GLU A 66 -9.46 -21.13 0.95
CA GLU A 66 -10.45 -22.19 0.73
C GLU A 66 -10.69 -22.99 2.02
N GLY A 67 -11.96 -23.15 2.40
CA GLY A 67 -12.33 -23.82 3.64
C GLY A 67 -12.23 -22.96 4.92
N LYS A 68 -12.01 -21.65 4.80
CA LYS A 68 -12.11 -20.68 5.91
C LYS A 68 -13.26 -19.71 5.67
N ASP A 69 -13.99 -19.38 6.72
CA ASP A 69 -15.15 -18.47 6.64
C ASP A 69 -14.77 -16.98 6.65
N GLY A 70 -13.60 -16.63 7.19
CA GLY A 70 -13.14 -15.24 7.29
C GLY A 70 -12.36 -14.75 6.09
N SER A 71 -12.21 -13.44 5.99
CA SER A 71 -11.53 -12.75 4.89
C SER A 71 -10.68 -11.59 5.40
N VAL A 72 -9.59 -11.30 4.69
CA VAL A 72 -8.76 -10.11 4.92
C VAL A 72 -8.86 -9.20 3.70
N THR A 73 -9.43 -8.02 3.87
CA THR A 73 -9.44 -6.96 2.86
C THR A 73 -8.43 -5.90 3.24
N GLN A 74 -7.60 -5.46 2.30
CA GLN A 74 -6.63 -4.39 2.53
C GLN A 74 -7.02 -3.10 1.79
N LEU A 75 -6.86 -1.97 2.46
CA LEU A 75 -6.98 -0.63 1.90
C LEU A 75 -5.71 0.17 2.24
N PRO A 76 -4.62 -0.02 1.48
CA PRO A 76 -3.43 0.81 1.60
C PRO A 76 -3.69 2.22 1.08
N ILE A 77 -3.25 3.22 1.84
CA ILE A 77 -3.35 4.63 1.52
C ILE A 77 -1.93 5.20 1.46
N LEU A 78 -1.66 5.93 0.38
CA LEU A 78 -0.36 6.56 0.15
C LEU A 78 -0.51 7.99 -0.35
N THR A 79 0.45 8.84 0.01
CA THR A 79 0.54 10.20 -0.53
C THR A 79 1.55 10.26 -1.68
N MET A 80 1.13 10.76 -2.84
CA MET A 80 2.04 10.95 -3.98
C MET A 80 3.00 12.12 -3.74
N VAL A 81 4.28 11.89 -3.95
CA VAL A 81 5.30 12.94 -3.85
C VAL A 81 5.20 13.84 -5.07
N GLY A 82 4.78 15.09 -4.87
CA GLY A 82 4.62 16.06 -5.96
C GLY A 82 3.54 15.70 -6.97
N ASP A 83 2.54 14.92 -6.56
CA ASP A 83 1.42 14.45 -7.40
C ASP A 83 1.87 13.64 -8.64
N ASP A 84 3.07 13.04 -8.58
CA ASP A 84 3.67 12.26 -9.67
C ASP A 84 3.31 10.77 -9.58
N MET A 85 2.39 10.30 -10.43
CA MET A 85 2.02 8.89 -10.57
C MET A 85 3.18 8.00 -11.05
N THR A 86 4.21 8.57 -11.68
CA THR A 86 5.40 7.83 -12.15
C THR A 86 6.45 7.65 -11.05
N HIS A 87 6.19 8.20 -9.86
CA HIS A 87 7.04 7.99 -8.69
C HIS A 87 7.03 6.50 -8.31
N PRO A 88 8.16 5.89 -7.90
CA PRO A 88 8.23 4.46 -7.60
C PRO A 88 7.19 3.94 -6.60
N ILE A 89 6.75 4.78 -5.64
CA ILE A 89 5.77 4.39 -4.62
C ILE A 89 4.38 4.09 -5.24
N PRO A 90 3.70 5.05 -5.90
CA PRO A 90 2.43 4.77 -6.58
C PRO A 90 2.59 3.77 -7.74
N ASP A 91 3.69 3.85 -8.50
CA ASP A 91 3.98 2.94 -9.63
C ASP A 91 3.99 1.48 -9.16
N LEU A 92 4.84 1.14 -8.18
CA LEU A 92 4.93 -0.24 -7.68
C LEU A 92 3.69 -0.68 -6.92
N THR A 93 3.03 0.23 -6.18
CA THR A 93 1.78 -0.11 -5.49
C THR A 93 0.71 -0.50 -6.52
N GLY A 94 0.53 0.29 -7.57
CA GLY A 94 -0.46 0.01 -8.63
C GLY A 94 -0.14 -1.23 -9.46
N TYR A 95 1.13 -1.68 -9.51
CA TYR A 95 1.49 -2.97 -10.11
C TYR A 95 1.10 -4.18 -9.26
N ILE A 96 0.95 -4.02 -7.95
CA ILE A 96 0.66 -5.12 -7.02
C ILE A 96 -0.83 -5.15 -6.67
N THR A 97 -1.41 -4.01 -6.31
CA THR A 97 -2.82 -3.93 -5.89
C THR A 97 -3.77 -4.08 -7.09
N GLU A 98 -4.93 -4.70 -6.90
CA GLU A 98 -5.95 -4.86 -7.94
C GLU A 98 -6.77 -3.58 -8.19
N GLY A 99 -6.08 -2.50 -8.55
CA GLY A 99 -6.65 -1.19 -8.82
C GLY A 99 -6.33 -0.17 -7.73
N GLN A 100 -6.58 1.09 -8.05
CA GLN A 100 -6.35 2.20 -7.14
C GLN A 100 -7.46 3.25 -7.26
N ILE A 101 -7.72 3.95 -6.16
CA ILE A 101 -8.61 5.11 -6.13
C ILE A 101 -7.73 6.36 -6.06
N VAL A 102 -7.76 7.18 -7.10
CA VAL A 102 -6.99 8.44 -7.14
C VAL A 102 -7.84 9.57 -6.58
N VAL A 103 -7.27 10.29 -5.62
CA VAL A 103 -7.83 11.51 -5.05
C VAL A 103 -7.16 12.70 -5.73
N ASP A 104 -7.93 13.52 -6.43
CA ASP A 104 -7.42 14.59 -7.31
C ASP A 104 -7.53 15.95 -6.62
N ARG A 105 -6.41 16.69 -6.58
CA ARG A 105 -6.34 18.01 -5.94
C ARG A 105 -7.16 19.06 -6.69
N ASP A 106 -7.33 18.94 -8.00
CA ASP A 106 -8.14 19.89 -8.78
C ASP A 106 -9.63 19.74 -8.48
N LEU A 107 -10.09 18.52 -8.21
CA LEU A 107 -11.47 18.26 -7.77
C LEU A 107 -11.67 18.76 -6.33
N ASP A 108 -10.66 18.60 -5.47
CA ASP A 108 -10.68 19.13 -4.10
C ASP A 108 -10.78 20.66 -4.08
N ASN A 109 -10.01 21.33 -4.96
CA ASN A 109 -10.07 22.78 -5.15
C ASN A 109 -11.43 23.27 -5.70
N GLN A 110 -12.19 22.40 -6.36
CA GLN A 110 -13.56 22.66 -6.83
C GLN A 110 -14.63 22.34 -5.77
N ASP A 111 -14.22 22.04 -4.53
CA ASP A 111 -15.09 21.67 -3.41
C ASP A 111 -15.92 20.39 -3.66
N ILE A 112 -15.43 19.50 -4.52
CA ILE A 112 -16.04 18.19 -4.78
C ILE A 112 -15.64 17.21 -3.65
N ARG A 113 -16.62 16.57 -3.01
CA ARG A 113 -16.42 15.67 -1.86
C ARG A 113 -17.15 14.33 -2.06
N PRO A 114 -16.45 13.17 -2.08
CA PRO A 114 -15.00 13.02 -2.11
C PRO A 114 -14.40 13.41 -3.48
N PRO A 115 -13.20 14.01 -3.53
CA PRO A 115 -12.56 14.43 -4.79
C PRO A 115 -11.93 13.22 -5.53
N ARG A 116 -12.75 12.24 -5.87
CA ARG A 116 -12.35 11.02 -6.57
C ARG A 116 -12.34 11.25 -8.07
N ARG A 117 -11.25 10.88 -8.73
CA ARG A 117 -11.18 10.79 -10.18
C ARG A 117 -11.61 9.40 -10.64
N GLU A 118 -12.61 9.34 -11.51
CA GLU A 118 -12.90 8.12 -12.28
C GLU A 118 -11.89 8.05 -13.42
N LEU A 119 -11.17 6.93 -13.53
CA LEU A 119 -10.22 6.64 -14.60
C LEU A 119 -10.96 6.00 -15.79
#